data_AF-F9YRS1-F1
#
_entry.id   AF-F9YRS1-F1
#
_cell.length_a   1.000
_cell.length_b   1.000
_cell.length_c   1.000
_cell.angle_alpha   90.00
_cell.angle_beta   90.00
_cell.angle_gamma   90.00
#
_symmetry.space_group_name_H-M   'P 1'
#
loop_
_entity.id
_entity.type
_entity.pdbx_description
1 polymer ?
#
loop_
_entity_poly.entity_id
_entity_poly.type
_entity_poly.pdbx_seq_one_letter_code
_entity_poly.pdbx_strand_id
1 'polypeptide(L)'
;MELLDVFADFKYPNEIGPGVYDIHSPRVPSIDEMTFLMEKAIKVIPQQNLWINPDCGLKTRHWEETKKALVAMVETAKQLRNKYAK
;
A
#
# COMPACT_ATOMS: atom_id res chain seq x y z
N MET A 1 1.86 -5.84 12.07
CA MET A 1 2.85 -4.87 11.57
C MET A 1 3.16 -4.01 12.77
N GLU A 2 4.03 -4.48 13.67
CA GLU A 2 4.28 -3.79 14.95
C GLU A 2 4.72 -2.34 14.76
N LEU A 3 5.39 -2.03 13.64
CA LEU A 3 5.83 -0.67 13.32
C LEU A 3 4.68 0.30 13.02
N LEU A 4 3.50 -0.18 12.62
CA LEU A 4 2.37 0.72 12.38
C LEU A 4 1.62 1.09 13.67
N ASP A 5 1.79 0.32 14.75
CA ASP A 5 1.11 0.56 16.02
C ASP A 5 1.57 1.89 16.66
N VAL A 6 2.79 2.34 16.36
CA VAL A 6 3.32 3.66 16.77
C VAL A 6 2.43 4.81 16.27
N PHE A 7 1.80 4.67 15.10
CA PHE A 7 0.88 5.68 14.56
C PHE A 7 -0.53 5.62 15.18
N ALA A 8 -0.87 4.51 15.86
CA ALA A 8 -2.09 4.45 16.65
C ALA A 8 -1.92 5.20 17.98
N ASP A 9 -0.76 5.01 18.63
CA ASP A 9 -0.44 5.65 19.91
C ASP A 9 -0.22 7.17 19.74
N PHE A 10 0.49 7.54 18.68
CA PHE A 10 0.68 8.93 18.30
C PHE A 10 -0.29 9.27 17.18
N LYS A 11 -1.38 10.00 17.49
CA LYS A 11 -2.40 10.48 16.53
C LYS A 11 -1.78 11.34 15.42
N TYR A 12 -1.12 10.69 14.48
CA TYR A 12 -0.30 11.34 13.47
C TYR A 12 -1.22 12.15 12.54
N PRO A 13 -1.09 13.49 12.50
CA PRO A 13 -2.09 14.34 11.85
C PRO A 13 -1.97 14.36 10.33
N ASN A 14 -0.83 13.90 9.78
CA ASN A 14 -0.52 14.01 8.36
C ASN A 14 -0.78 12.70 7.60
N GLU A 15 -0.59 12.76 6.30
CA GLU A 15 -0.69 11.63 5.39
C GLU A 15 0.55 10.72 5.47
N ILE A 16 0.36 9.43 5.18
CA ILE A 16 1.43 8.42 5.16
C ILE A 16 1.15 7.35 4.10
N GLY A 17 2.20 6.88 3.45
CA GLY A 17 2.16 5.85 2.42
C GLY A 17 3.08 4.67 2.75
N PRO A 18 2.64 3.71 3.58
CA PRO A 18 3.42 2.51 3.82
C PRO A 18 3.54 1.72 2.52
N GLY A 19 4.77 1.37 2.14
CA GLY A 19 5.03 0.63 0.91
C GLY A 19 4.32 -0.74 0.90
N VAL A 20 3.65 -1.05 -0.20
CA VAL A 20 2.92 -2.32 -0.39
C VAL A 20 3.55 -3.22 -1.47
N TYR A 21 4.61 -2.74 -2.11
CA TYR A 21 5.32 -3.43 -3.17
C TYR A 21 6.82 -3.37 -2.89
N ASP A 22 7.37 -4.53 -2.52
CA ASP A 22 8.80 -4.75 -2.39
C ASP A 22 9.49 -4.67 -3.75
N ILE A 23 10.03 -3.48 -4.03
CA ILE A 23 10.74 -3.18 -5.26
C ILE A 23 12.12 -3.85 -5.32
N HIS A 24 12.59 -4.54 -4.27
CA HIS A 24 13.86 -5.28 -4.29
C HIS A 24 13.67 -6.73 -4.76
N SER A 25 12.43 -7.21 -4.81
CA SER A 25 12.05 -8.50 -5.40
C SER A 25 11.56 -8.36 -6.85
N PRO A 26 11.85 -9.32 -7.75
CA PRO A 26 11.24 -9.38 -9.08
C PRO A 26 9.80 -9.90 -9.05
N ARG A 27 9.30 -10.34 -7.89
CA ARG A 27 7.96 -10.88 -7.71
C ARG A 27 6.91 -9.78 -7.85
N VAL A 28 5.88 -10.03 -8.65
CA VAL A 28 4.69 -9.17 -8.70
C VAL A 28 3.80 -9.50 -7.49
N PRO A 29 3.52 -8.55 -6.59
CA PRO A 29 2.61 -8.79 -5.47
C PRO A 29 1.18 -8.98 -5.97
N SER A 30 0.40 -9.82 -5.27
CA SER A 30 -1.01 -9.99 -5.60
C SER A 30 -1.87 -8.85 -5.05
N ILE A 31 -3.06 -8.67 -5.62
CA ILE A 31 -4.05 -7.71 -5.11
C ILE A 31 -4.43 -8.05 -3.66
N ASP A 32 -4.59 -9.34 -3.35
CA ASP A 32 -4.98 -9.80 -2.01
C ASP A 32 -3.89 -9.49 -0.97
N GLU A 33 -2.62 -9.67 -1.32
CA GLU A 33 -1.49 -9.32 -0.46
C GLU A 33 -1.46 -7.82 -0.15
N MET A 34 -1.57 -6.97 -1.18
CA MET A 34 -1.59 -5.52 -0.99
C MET A 34 -2.83 -5.06 -0.21
N THR A 35 -4.00 -5.66 -0.49
CA THR A 35 -5.25 -5.39 0.24
C THR A 35 -5.08 -5.72 1.71
N PHE A 36 -4.52 -6.88 2.04
CA PHE A 36 -4.27 -7.30 3.41
C PHE A 36 -3.34 -6.35 4.17
N LEU A 37 -2.29 -5.83 3.53
CA LEU A 37 -1.42 -4.82 4.13
C LEU A 37 -2.16 -3.51 4.37
N MET A 38 -2.94 -3.04 3.41
CA MET A 38 -3.71 -1.81 3.55
C MET A 38 -4.81 -1.91 4.61
N GLU A 39 -5.49 -3.05 4.72
CA GLU A 39 -6.48 -3.26 5.78
C GLU A 39 -5.87 -3.24 7.18
N LYS A 40 -4.60 -3.65 7.33
CA LYS A 40 -3.87 -3.46 8.58
C LYS A 40 -3.59 -1.99 8.86
N ALA A 41 -3.18 -1.23 7.84
CA ALA A 41 -2.92 0.19 7.98
C ALA A 41 -4.19 1.00 8.32
N ILE A 42 -5.32 0.68 7.68
CA ILE A 42 -6.62 1.35 7.91
C ILE A 42 -7.12 1.18 9.36
N LYS A 43 -6.73 0.09 10.05
CA LYS A 43 -7.11 -0.14 11.46
C LYS A 43 -6.46 0.85 12.43
N VAL A 44 -5.34 1.46 12.05
CA VAL A 44 -4.52 2.30 12.93
C VAL A 44 -4.39 3.73 12.44
N ILE A 45 -4.51 3.97 11.13
CA ILE A 45 -4.43 5.29 10.51
C ILE A 45 -5.74 5.57 9.77
N PRO A 46 -6.33 6.78 9.89
CA PRO A 46 -7.52 7.14 9.13
C PRO A 46 -7.34 6.96 7.63
N GLN A 47 -8.32 6.33 6.97
CA GLN A 47 -8.23 5.98 5.54
C GLN A 47 -7.93 7.18 4.62
N GLN A 48 -8.41 8.38 4.97
CA GLN A 48 -8.15 9.61 4.20
C GLN A 48 -6.69 10.06 4.26
N ASN A 49 -5.91 9.58 5.23
CA ASN A 49 -4.50 9.89 5.39
C ASN A 49 -3.60 8.83 4.76
N LEU A 50 -4.15 7.77 4.15
CA LEU A 50 -3.38 6.66 3.61
C LEU A 50 -3.16 6.78 2.09
N TRP A 51 -1.90 6.66 1.69
CA TRP A 51 -1.48 6.49 0.30
C TRP A 51 -1.07 5.05 0.03
N ILE A 52 -1.19 4.65 -1.25
CA ILE A 52 -0.73 3.35 -1.73
C ILE A 52 0.40 3.60 -2.72
N ASN A 53 1.60 3.14 -2.38
CA ASN A 53 2.82 3.33 -3.17
C ASN A 53 3.78 2.13 -3.02
N PRO A 54 4.77 2.01 -3.91
CA PRO A 54 5.86 1.06 -3.74
C PRO A 54 6.77 1.44 -2.56
N ASP A 55 7.63 0.52 -2.15
CA ASP A 55 8.61 0.75 -1.08
C ASP A 55 9.62 1.85 -1.42
N CYS A 56 10.01 1.95 -2.71
CA CYS A 56 10.98 2.92 -3.18
C CYS A 56 10.86 3.15 -4.71
N GLY A 57 11.84 3.81 -5.31
CA GLY A 57 11.93 4.01 -6.75
C GLY A 57 12.13 2.71 -7.54
N LEU A 58 11.65 2.69 -8.78
CA LEU A 58 11.57 1.49 -9.63
C LEU A 58 12.77 1.33 -10.59
N LYS A 59 13.85 2.10 -10.39
CA LYS A 59 15.00 2.16 -11.32
C LYS A 59 15.65 0.80 -11.59
N THR A 60 15.59 -0.11 -10.63
CA THR A 60 16.22 -1.44 -10.70
C THR A 60 15.30 -2.52 -11.28
N ARG A 61 14.04 -2.20 -11.61
CA ARG A 61 13.04 -3.15 -12.12
C ARG A 61 12.89 -3.05 -13.63
N HIS A 62 12.52 -4.16 -14.26
CA HIS A 62 12.17 -4.20 -15.67
C HIS A 62 10.69 -3.85 -15.85
N TRP A 63 10.35 -3.47 -17.09
CA TRP A 63 9.04 -2.93 -17.43
C TRP A 63 7.90 -3.92 -17.27
N GLU A 64 8.15 -5.21 -17.53
CA GLU A 64 7.09 -6.21 -17.51
C GLU A 64 6.55 -6.42 -16.09
N GLU A 65 7.42 -6.69 -15.11
CA GLU A 65 7.00 -6.82 -13.71
C GLU A 65 6.51 -5.49 -13.14
N THR A 66 7.15 -4.37 -13.49
CA THR A 66 6.76 -3.05 -12.99
C THR A 66 5.34 -2.71 -13.42
N LYS A 67 5.00 -2.91 -14.70
CA LYS A 67 3.68 -2.61 -15.21
C LYS A 67 2.62 -3.50 -14.56
N LYS A 68 2.89 -4.79 -14.41
CA LYS A 68 1.99 -5.74 -13.74
C LYS A 68 1.76 -5.35 -12.27
N ALA A 69 2.81 -5.03 -11.52
CA ALA A 69 2.73 -4.62 -10.13
C ALA A 69 1.95 -3.31 -9.95
N LEU A 70 2.24 -2.28 -10.76
CA LEU A 70 1.54 -1.00 -10.66
C LEU A 70 0.07 -1.10 -11.06
N VAL A 71 -0.27 -1.91 -12.06
CA VAL A 71 -1.68 -2.18 -12.43
C VAL A 71 -2.41 -2.85 -11.26
N ALA A 72 -1.82 -3.87 -10.64
CA ALA A 72 -2.40 -4.54 -9.48
C ALA A 72 -2.53 -3.59 -8.27
N MET A 73 -1.57 -2.69 -8.06
CA MET A 73 -1.59 -1.71 -6.98
C MET A 73 -2.70 -0.66 -7.18
N VAL A 74 -2.90 -0.18 -8.41
CA VAL A 74 -4.01 0.72 -8.74
C VAL A 74 -5.36 0.01 -8.60
N GLU A 75 -5.44 -1.26 -8.99
CA GLU A 75 -6.68 -2.04 -8.83
C GLU A 75 -7.01 -2.27 -7.35
N THR A 76 -6.01 -2.58 -6.52
CA THR A 76 -6.14 -2.63 -5.06
C THR A 76 -6.73 -1.33 -4.51
N ALA A 77 -6.19 -0.18 -4.95
CA ALA A 77 -6.70 1.13 -4.54
C ALA A 77 -8.16 1.35 -4.92
N LYS A 78 -8.57 0.94 -6.14
CA LYS A 78 -9.97 1.03 -6.58
C LYS A 78 -10.89 0.15 -5.75
N GLN A 79 -10.49 -1.09 -5.50
CA GLN A 79 -11.28 -2.03 -4.70
C GLN A 79 -11.49 -1.51 -3.27
N LEU A 80 -10.43 -1.00 -2.63
CA LEU A 80 -10.53 -0.40 -1.30
C LEU A 80 -11.43 0.84 -1.31
N ARG A 81 -11.29 1.74 -2.30
CA ARG A 81 -12.17 2.91 -2.43
C ARG A 81 -13.63 2.52 -2.57
N ASN A 82 -13.94 1.48 -3.33
CA ASN A 82 -15.32 0.98 -3.46
C ASN A 82 -15.81 0.34 -2.15
N LYS A 83 -14.97 -0.45 -1.48
CA LYS A 83 -15.30 -1.14 -0.22
C LYS A 83 -15.56 -0.18 0.93
N TYR A 84 -14.82 0.93 0.98
CA TYR A 84 -14.91 1.95 2.03
C TYR A 84 -15.58 3.25 1.54
N ALA A 85 -16.27 3.19 0.40
CA ALA A 85 -17.13 4.28 -0.05
C ALA A 85 -18.24 4.49 0.99
N LYS A 86 -18.44 5.75 1.39
CA LYS A 86 -19.56 6.14 2.26
C LYS A 86 -20.88 6.14 1.50
#